data_AF-A0A0F9SU70-F1
#
_entry.id   AF-A0A0F9SU70-F1
#
_cell.length_a   1.000
_cell.length_b   1.000
_cell.length_c   1.000
_cell.angle_alpha   90.00
_cell.angle_beta   90.00
_cell.angle_gamma   90.00
#
_symmetry.space_group_name_H-M   'P 1'
#
loop_
_entity.id
_entity.type
_entity.pdbx_description
1 polymer ?
#
loop_
_entity_poly.entity_id
_entity_poly.type
_entity_poly.pdbx_seq_one_letter_code
_entity_poly.pdbx_strand_id
1 'polypeptide(L)'
;MARAGQTFHFLGFVWNIDPALEMVKRRAPNVNLYVPHWVALLGMIETNKAWATNVDLSSPVILVPLPDGIGDLIIDGWHRVLKAHVEEKDYLRAHLLSYQEAREVCIEGDYRRRRPKTNVLELRGPRK
;
A
#
# COMPACT_ATOMS: atom_id res chain seq x y z
N MET A 1 -1.64 -19.20 23.08
CA MET A 1 -0.50 -18.56 22.38
C MET A 1 -1.05 -17.81 21.19
N ALA A 2 -1.12 -16.48 21.24
CA ALA A 2 -1.50 -15.68 20.08
C ALA A 2 -0.40 -15.83 19.02
N ARG A 3 -0.77 -16.12 17.77
CA ARG A 3 0.17 -16.04 16.63
C ARG A 3 0.81 -14.63 16.68
N ALA A 4 2.13 -14.55 16.60
CA ALA A 4 2.78 -13.27 16.34
C ALA A 4 2.20 -12.74 15.03
N GLY A 5 1.47 -11.63 15.09
CA GLY A 5 0.74 -11.13 13.93
C GLY A 5 1.70 -10.76 12.81
N GLN A 6 1.25 -10.90 11.56
CA GLN A 6 2.09 -10.56 10.41
C GLN A 6 2.36 -9.05 10.41
N THR A 7 3.63 -8.65 10.33
CA THR A 7 4.02 -7.23 10.31
C THR A 7 4.81 -6.91 9.04
N PHE A 8 4.66 -5.69 8.55
CA PHE A 8 5.45 -5.15 7.46
C PHE A 8 6.29 -3.98 7.97
N HIS A 9 7.59 -4.00 7.63
CA HIS A 9 8.59 -3.05 8.09
C HIS A 9 9.12 -2.30 6.88
N PHE A 10 9.12 -0.97 6.96
CA PHE A 10 9.74 -0.14 5.94
C PHE A 10 10.25 1.15 6.58
N LEU A 11 11.57 1.32 6.57
CA LEU A 11 12.24 2.43 7.25
C LEU A 11 11.83 2.46 8.74
N GLY A 12 11.49 3.65 9.27
CA GLY A 12 11.03 3.81 10.66
C GLY A 12 9.53 3.54 10.87
N PHE A 13 8.90 2.75 9.99
CA PHE A 13 7.49 2.40 10.09
C PHE A 13 7.29 0.90 10.20
N VAL A 14 6.32 0.52 11.04
CA VAL A 14 5.88 -0.86 11.23
C VAL A 14 4.36 -0.91 11.23
N TRP A 15 3.78 -1.75 10.37
CA TRP A 15 2.33 -1.98 10.31
C TRP A 15 1.98 -3.41 10.63
N ASN A 16 0.84 -3.61 11.31
CA ASN A 16 0.23 -4.92 11.52
C ASN A 16 -0.69 -5.26 10.36
N ILE A 17 -0.44 -6.37 9.69
CA ILE A 17 -1.15 -6.81 8.50
C ILE A 17 -2.46 -7.51 8.84
N ASP A 18 -2.54 -8.22 9.96
CA ASP A 18 -3.76 -8.94 10.36
C ASP A 18 -4.98 -8.01 10.53
N PRO A 19 -4.91 -6.89 11.27
CA PRO A 19 -6.04 -5.96 11.36
C PRO A 19 -6.31 -5.26 10.01
N ALA A 20 -5.28 -4.99 9.20
CA ALA A 20 -5.47 -4.42 7.87
C ALA A 20 -6.28 -5.37 6.96
N LEU A 21 -5.98 -6.67 7.00
CA LEU A 21 -6.73 -7.70 6.29
C LEU A 21 -8.19 -7.77 6.77
N GLU A 22 -8.43 -7.73 8.09
CA GLU A 22 -9.79 -7.78 8.62
C GLU A 22 -10.61 -6.54 8.24
N MET A 23 -10.00 -5.34 8.22
CA MET A 23 -10.66 -4.10 7.78
C MET A 23 -11.15 -4.19 6.32
N VAL A 24 -10.40 -4.87 5.44
CA VAL A 24 -10.71 -4.91 4.00
C VAL A 24 -11.49 -6.16 3.56
N LYS A 25 -11.61 -7.17 4.42
CA LYS A 25 -12.15 -8.51 4.11
C LYS A 25 -13.53 -8.53 3.43
N ARG A 26 -14.39 -7.56 3.73
CA ARG A 26 -15.75 -7.43 3.16
C ARG A 26 -15.91 -6.20 2.26
N ARG A 27 -14.80 -5.54 1.92
CA ARG A 27 -14.77 -4.31 1.13
C ARG A 27 -14.44 -4.66 -0.32
N ALA A 28 -15.03 -3.96 -1.27
CA ALA A 28 -14.57 -4.02 -2.66
C ALA A 28 -13.22 -3.27 -2.80
N PRO A 29 -12.28 -3.72 -3.64
CA PRO A 29 -11.07 -2.95 -3.95
C PRO A 29 -11.44 -1.57 -4.49
N ASN A 30 -10.80 -0.53 -3.99
CA ASN A 30 -11.17 0.87 -4.24
C ASN A 30 -10.19 1.60 -5.18
N VAL A 31 -9.05 0.99 -5.52
CA VAL A 31 -8.09 1.55 -6.49
C VAL A 31 -7.51 0.46 -7.41
N ASN A 32 -6.97 0.88 -8.56
CA ASN A 32 -6.11 0.06 -9.41
C ASN A 32 -4.66 0.47 -9.17
N LEU A 33 -3.83 -0.49 -8.79
CA LEU A 33 -2.40 -0.32 -8.63
C LEU A 33 -1.71 -0.50 -9.99
N TYR A 34 -0.96 0.50 -10.44
CA TYR A 34 -0.14 0.41 -11.64
C TYR A 34 1.19 -0.28 -11.33
N VAL A 35 1.34 -1.53 -11.76
CA VAL A 35 2.44 -2.44 -11.39
C VAL A 35 3.82 -1.86 -11.71
N PRO A 36 4.09 -1.28 -12.89
CA PRO A 36 5.41 -0.74 -13.23
C PRO A 36 5.96 0.30 -12.25
N HIS A 37 5.09 1.06 -11.57
CA HIS A 37 5.52 2.02 -10.54
C HIS A 37 6.20 1.33 -9.33
N TRP A 38 5.83 0.08 -9.05
CA TRP A 38 6.29 -0.65 -7.86
C TRP A 38 7.43 -1.61 -8.13
N VAL A 39 7.74 -1.89 -9.40
CA VAL A 39 8.78 -2.86 -9.79
C VAL A 39 10.15 -2.45 -9.26
N ALA A 40 10.48 -1.16 -9.28
CA ALA A 40 11.75 -0.66 -8.76
C ALA A 40 11.95 -0.97 -7.26
N LEU A 41 10.86 -1.06 -6.49
CA LEU A 41 10.90 -1.35 -5.05
C LEU A 41 11.05 -2.86 -4.76
N LEU A 42 10.82 -3.75 -5.73
CA LEU A 42 10.95 -5.20 -5.53
C LEU A 42 12.37 -5.63 -5.13
N GLY A 43 13.39 -4.85 -5.49
CA GLY A 43 14.77 -5.10 -5.04
C GLY A 43 15.04 -4.77 -3.57
N MET A 44 14.14 -4.02 -2.92
CA MET A 44 14.24 -3.63 -1.51
C MET A 44 13.31 -4.42 -0.60
N ILE A 45 12.45 -5.27 -1.17
CA ILE A 45 11.48 -6.08 -0.43
C ILE A 45 11.87 -7.55 -0.53
N GLU A 46 11.93 -8.23 0.61
CA GLU A 46 12.16 -9.67 0.63
C GLU A 46 10.95 -10.39 0.02
N THR A 47 11.14 -10.91 -1.20
CA THR A 47 10.14 -11.70 -1.91
C THR A 47 10.71 -13.07 -2.24
N ASN A 48 9.91 -14.11 -2.04
CA ASN A 48 10.26 -15.47 -2.45
C ASN A 48 9.69 -15.70 -3.86
N LYS A 49 10.57 -15.77 -4.86
CA LYS A 49 10.18 -15.94 -6.27
C LYS A 49 9.40 -17.24 -6.52
N ALA A 50 9.75 -18.33 -5.84
CA ALA A 50 9.05 -19.61 -5.96
C ALA A 50 7.66 -19.57 -5.30
N TRP A 51 7.50 -18.76 -4.25
CA TRP A 51 6.17 -18.52 -3.66
C TRP A 51 5.31 -17.64 -4.57
N ALA A 52 5.92 -16.65 -5.22
CA ALA A 52 5.22 -15.71 -6.09
C ALA A 52 4.51 -16.41 -7.26
N THR A 53 4.98 -17.55 -7.78
CA THR A 53 4.26 -18.24 -8.87
C THR A 53 2.89 -18.76 -8.44
N ASN A 54 2.69 -19.03 -7.16
CA ASN A 54 1.49 -19.69 -6.64
C ASN A 54 0.42 -18.72 -6.12
N VAL A 55 0.71 -17.42 -6.04
CA VAL A 55 -0.27 -16.44 -5.53
C VAL A 55 -1.37 -16.17 -6.56
N ASP A 56 -2.60 -16.01 -6.09
CA ASP A 56 -3.73 -15.60 -6.91
C ASP A 56 -3.70 -14.08 -7.15
N LEU A 57 -3.73 -13.67 -8.43
CA LEU A 57 -3.75 -12.26 -8.82
C LEU A 57 -5.15 -11.63 -8.75
N SER A 58 -6.21 -12.42 -8.60
CA SER A 58 -7.56 -11.90 -8.35
C SER A 58 -7.71 -11.31 -6.95
N SER A 59 -6.87 -11.76 -6.02
CA SER A 59 -6.79 -11.25 -4.66
C SER A 59 -6.15 -9.86 -4.63
N PRO A 60 -6.80 -8.84 -4.04
CA PRO A 60 -6.30 -7.47 -4.06
C PRO A 60 -5.06 -7.29 -3.18
N VAL A 61 -4.22 -6.31 -3.51
CA VAL A 61 -3.11 -5.85 -2.64
C VAL A 61 -3.59 -4.78 -1.65
N ILE A 62 -2.85 -4.53 -0.56
CA ILE A 62 -3.22 -3.51 0.44
C ILE A 62 -2.17 -2.40 0.45
N LEU A 63 -2.62 -1.16 0.32
CA LEU A 63 -1.81 0.05 0.44
C LEU A 63 -2.21 0.85 1.68
N VAL A 64 -1.23 1.54 2.25
CA VAL A 64 -1.42 2.60 3.22
C VAL A 64 -0.97 3.94 2.63
N PRO A 65 -1.69 5.05 2.87
CA PRO A 65 -1.13 6.37 2.68
C PRO A 65 -0.04 6.61 3.71
N LEU A 66 1.11 7.12 3.25
CA LEU A 66 2.18 7.56 4.13
C LEU A 66 1.87 8.97 4.68
N PRO A 67 2.39 9.32 5.88
CA PRO A 67 2.27 10.67 6.44
C PRO A 67 2.80 11.76 5.51
N ASP A 68 2.38 13.01 5.76
CA ASP A 68 2.82 14.20 5.03
C ASP A 68 2.57 14.21 3.50
N GLY A 69 1.83 13.23 2.97
CA GLY A 69 1.49 13.16 1.55
C GLY A 69 2.63 12.71 0.64
N ILE A 70 3.62 12.01 1.19
CA ILE A 70 4.79 11.50 0.44
C ILE A 70 4.46 10.36 -0.52
N GLY A 71 3.24 9.82 -0.47
CA GLY A 71 2.74 8.78 -1.36
C GLY A 71 1.99 7.70 -0.60
N ASP A 72 1.76 6.58 -1.29
CA ASP A 72 1.21 5.37 -0.71
C ASP A 72 2.31 4.30 -0.63
N LEU A 73 2.12 3.26 0.18
CA LEU A 73 3.03 2.11 0.31
C LEU A 73 2.25 0.81 0.35
N ILE A 74 2.71 -0.22 -0.37
CA ILE A 74 2.15 -1.57 -0.28
C ILE A 74 2.60 -2.21 1.03
N ILE A 75 1.66 -2.65 1.86
CA ILE A 75 1.92 -3.37 3.12
C ILE A 75 1.59 -4.85 3.01
N ASP A 76 0.73 -5.25 2.06
CA ASP A 76 0.46 -6.66 1.73
C ASP A 76 0.32 -6.86 0.22
N GLY A 77 0.87 -7.97 -0.28
CA GLY A 77 0.74 -8.37 -1.68
C GLY A 77 1.96 -8.15 -2.58
N TRP A 78 3.16 -7.96 -2.02
CA TRP A 78 4.40 -7.84 -2.79
C TRP A 78 4.68 -9.05 -3.71
N HIS A 79 4.35 -10.27 -3.28
CA HIS A 79 4.43 -11.44 -4.17
C HIS A 79 3.45 -11.35 -5.36
N ARG A 80 2.28 -10.71 -5.19
CA ARG A 80 1.33 -10.48 -6.29
C ARG A 80 1.86 -9.43 -7.26
N VAL A 81 2.52 -8.39 -6.77
CA VAL A 81 3.24 -7.42 -7.63
C VAL A 81 4.33 -8.10 -8.43
N LEU A 82 5.16 -8.93 -7.79
CA LEU A 82 6.20 -9.68 -8.48
C LEU A 82 5.63 -10.61 -9.56
N LYS A 83 4.59 -11.38 -9.23
CA LYS A 83 3.92 -12.26 -10.21
C LYS A 83 3.30 -11.47 -11.36
N ALA A 84 2.61 -10.37 -11.08
CA ALA A 84 2.02 -9.51 -12.09
C ALA A 84 3.08 -8.91 -13.03
N HIS A 85 4.23 -8.52 -12.48
CA HIS A 85 5.35 -8.05 -13.29
C HIS A 85 5.88 -9.15 -14.22
N VAL A 86 6.06 -10.37 -13.71
CA VAL A 86 6.51 -11.54 -14.50
C VAL A 86 5.49 -11.93 -15.58
N GLU A 87 4.20 -11.81 -15.29
CA GLU A 87 3.10 -12.07 -16.24
C GLU A 87 2.75 -10.86 -17.13
N GLU A 88 3.55 -9.78 -17.10
CA GLU A 88 3.35 -8.56 -17.90
C GLU A 88 1.97 -7.91 -17.71
N LYS A 89 1.43 -7.99 -16.49
CA LYS A 89 0.18 -7.33 -16.11
C LYS A 89 0.46 -5.94 -15.56
N ASP A 90 -0.09 -4.93 -16.23
CA ASP A 90 0.09 -3.52 -15.85
C ASP A 90 -0.67 -3.12 -14.59
N TYR A 91 -1.75 -3.84 -14.24
CA TYR A 91 -2.65 -3.43 -13.16
C TYR A 91 -3.04 -4.56 -12.22
N LEU A 92 -3.10 -4.24 -10.92
CA LEU A 92 -3.70 -5.07 -9.88
C LEU A 92 -4.82 -4.33 -9.16
N ARG A 93 -5.83 -5.07 -8.70
CA ARG A 93 -6.83 -4.52 -7.78
C ARG A 93 -6.21 -4.29 -6.42
N ALA A 94 -6.60 -3.20 -5.77
CA ALA A 94 -6.05 -2.89 -4.45
C ALA A 94 -7.03 -2.20 -3.51
N HIS A 95 -6.75 -2.36 -2.22
CA HIS A 95 -7.35 -1.61 -1.13
C HIS A 95 -6.39 -0.53 -0.67
N LEU A 96 -6.70 0.73 -0.95
CA LEU A 96 -6.07 1.85 -0.27
C LEU A 96 -6.81 2.09 1.05
N LEU A 97 -6.10 1.90 2.17
CA LEU A 97 -6.60 2.27 3.48
C LEU A 97 -6.79 3.79 3.57
N SER A 98 -7.78 4.23 4.33
CA SER A 98 -7.87 5.63 4.72
C SER A 98 -6.70 6.00 5.65
N TYR A 99 -6.44 7.29 5.81
CA TYR A 99 -5.40 7.74 6.76
C TYR A 99 -5.68 7.28 8.20
N GLN A 100 -6.96 7.20 8.57
CA GLN A 100 -7.38 6.72 9.89
C GLN A 100 -7.13 5.22 10.03
N GLU A 101 -7.54 4.42 9.04
CA GLU A 101 -7.28 2.97 9.01
C GLU A 101 -5.77 2.68 9.06
N ALA A 102 -4.97 3.42 8.28
CA ALA A 102 -3.52 3.29 8.28
C ALA A 102 -2.88 3.62 9.64
N ARG A 103 -3.39 4.64 10.34
CA ARG A 103 -2.97 4.96 11.71
C ARG A 103 -3.34 3.85 12.69
N GLU A 104 -4.52 3.26 12.57
CA GLU A 104 -5.00 2.20 13.47
C GLU A 104 -4.16 0.92 13.36
N VAL A 105 -3.62 0.62 12.17
CA VAL A 105 -2.76 -0.55 11.94
C VAL A 105 -1.27 -0.27 12.06
N CYS A 106 -0.87 1.00 12.28
CA CYS A 106 0.52 1.40 12.48
C CYS A 106 0.95 1.12 13.92
N ILE A 107 1.97 0.27 14.10
CA ILE A 107 2.59 -0.03 15.40
C ILE A 107 3.67 0.99 15.72
N GLU A 108 4.51 1.31 14.74
CA GLU A 108 5.64 2.25 14.86
C GLU A 108 5.64 3.20 13.66
N GLY A 109 5.96 4.47 13.91
CA GLY A 109 5.91 5.55 12.92
C GLY A 109 4.98 6.70 13.35
N ASP A 110 5.09 7.86 12.70
CA ASP A 110 4.33 9.05 13.09
C ASP A 110 3.20 9.41 12.11
N TYR A 111 1.98 8.94 12.42
CA TYR A 111 0.73 9.34 11.75
C TYR A 111 0.05 10.58 12.38
N ARG A 112 0.77 11.42 13.16
CA ARG A 112 0.16 12.61 13.80
C ARG A 112 -0.04 13.79 12.85
N ARG A 113 0.60 13.82 11.67
CA ARG A 113 0.52 14.93 10.71
C ARG A 113 0.03 14.46 9.35
N ARG A 114 -1.19 14.87 8.99
CA ARG A 114 -1.68 14.82 7.61
C ARG A 114 -1.48 16.20 6.99
N ARG A 115 -0.56 16.34 6.02
CA ARG A 115 -0.60 17.51 5.16
C ARG A 115 -1.89 17.45 4.32
N PRO A 116 -2.71 18.51 4.29
CA PRO A 116 -3.81 18.56 3.33
C PRO A 116 -3.23 18.43 1.92
N LYS A 117 -3.89 17.63 1.07
CA LYS A 117 -3.58 17.63 -0.37
C LYS A 117 -3.68 19.07 -0.84
N THR A 118 -2.56 19.66 -1.25
CA THR A 118 -2.58 21.00 -1.83
C THR A 118 -3.39 20.89 -3.11
N ASN A 119 -4.58 21.52 -3.15
CA ASN A 119 -5.29 21.75 -4.38
C ASN A 119 -4.41 22.69 -5.22
N VAL A 120 -3.60 22.11 -6.11
CA VAL A 120 -2.93 22.86 -7.17
C VAL A 120 -4.00 23.23 -8.18
N LEU A 121 -4.71 24.34 -7.94
CA LEU A 121 -5.46 25.15 -8.92
C LEU A 121 -6.21 26.29 -8.21
N GLU A 122 -5.51 27.37 -7.88
CA GLU A 122 -6.02 28.74 -8.09
C GLU A 122 -4.81 29.63 -8.34
N LEU A 123 -4.22 29.51 -9.53
CA LEU A 123 -3.52 30.64 -10.14
C LEU A 123 -4.58 31.70 -10.42
N ARG A 124 -4.87 32.53 -9.42
CA ARG A 124 -5.59 33.79 -9.65
C ARG A 124 -4.73 34.61 -10.59
N GLY A 125 -5.18 34.70 -11.84
CA GLY A 125 -4.59 35.55 -12.87
C GLY A 125 -4.48 37.01 -12.41
N PRO A 126 -3.68 37.83 -13.10
CA PRO A 126 -3.33 39.16 -12.64
C PRO A 126 -4.58 40.03 -12.55
N ARG A 127 -4.70 40.75 -11.43
CA ARG A 127 -5.73 41.77 -11.23
C ARG A 127 -5.57 42.84 -12.32
N LYS A 128 -6.65 43.14 -13.02
CA LYS A 128 -6.78 44.38 -13.79
C LYS A 128 -7.05 45.54 -12.83
#